data_AF-A0A3R9W5C4-F1
#
_entry.id   AF-A0A3R9W5C4-F1
#
_cell.length_a   1.000
_cell.length_b   1.000
_cell.length_c   1.000
_cell.angle_alpha   90.00
_cell.angle_beta   90.00
_cell.angle_gamma   90.00
#
_symmetry.space_group_name_H-M   'P 1'
#
loop_
_entity.id
_entity.type
_entity.pdbx_description
1 polymer ?
#
loop_
_entity_poly.entity_id
_entity_poly.type
_entity_poly.pdbx_seq_one_letter_code
_entity_poly.pdbx_strand_id
1 'polypeptide(L)'
;MAPLLRDSHCSTCGAPFTTADWPRTCPACGTVTYRNPLPVAVALLPVEDARGTGLVVITRTIEPARGGVALPGGFIDFGEDWRTAVVRELREETGIEAPAADVTLADALSSPAGHLLLFGLLPPRPAPT
;
A
#
# COMPACT_ATOMS: atom_id res chain seq x y z
N MET A 1 2.42 0.73 34.25
CA MET A 1 1.96 -0.37 33.36
C MET A 1 2.97 -0.50 32.24
N ALA A 2 3.51 -1.69 31.99
CA ALA A 2 4.37 -1.89 30.83
C ALA A 2 3.56 -1.58 29.55
N PRO A 3 4.12 -0.86 28.57
CA PRO A 3 3.40 -0.54 27.35
C PRO A 3 2.93 -1.83 26.66
N LEU A 4 1.70 -1.84 26.16
CA LEU A 4 1.16 -2.95 25.38
C LEU A 4 2.02 -3.09 24.11
N LEU A 5 2.88 -4.11 24.09
CA LEU A 5 3.70 -4.40 22.93
C LEU A 5 2.80 -5.03 21.86
N ARG A 6 2.60 -4.33 20.73
CA ARG A 6 1.95 -4.92 19.56
C ARG A 6 2.73 -6.16 19.13
N ASP A 7 2.03 -7.25 18.82
CA ASP A 7 2.62 -8.54 18.46
C ASP A 7 3.48 -9.12 19.60
N SER A 8 2.96 -9.09 20.84
CA SER A 8 3.65 -9.57 22.05
C SER A 8 3.78 -11.08 22.17
N HIS A 9 3.11 -11.85 21.31
CA HIS A 9 3.10 -13.31 21.33
C HIS A 9 3.46 -13.88 19.96
N CYS A 10 4.07 -15.06 19.94
CA CYS A 10 4.40 -15.78 18.72
C CYS A 10 3.12 -16.23 17.98
N SER A 11 3.00 -15.87 16.71
CA SER A 11 1.86 -16.26 15.87
C SER A 11 1.79 -17.76 15.57
N THR A 12 2.87 -18.51 15.79
CA THR A 12 2.93 -19.96 15.56
C THR A 12 2.49 -20.78 16.77
N CYS A 13 2.95 -20.45 17.98
CA CYS A 13 2.71 -21.27 19.17
C CYS A 13 2.04 -20.51 20.33
N GLY A 14 1.83 -19.21 20.22
CA GLY A 14 1.19 -18.38 21.25
C GLY A 14 2.07 -18.01 22.44
N ALA A 15 3.34 -18.45 22.51
CA ALA A 15 4.23 -18.08 23.60
C ALA A 15 4.57 -16.57 23.60
N PRO A 16 4.67 -15.92 24.77
CA PRO A 16 5.03 -14.50 24.84
C PRO A 16 6.50 -14.29 24.42
N PHE A 17 6.76 -13.16 23.76
CA PHE A 17 8.12 -12.71 23.50
C PHE A 17 8.72 -12.02 24.74
N THR A 18 10.03 -12.19 24.92
CA THR A 18 10.79 -11.60 26.03
C THR A 18 11.54 -10.31 25.64
N THR A 19 11.55 -9.95 24.36
CA THR A 19 12.20 -8.75 23.83
C THR A 19 11.26 -7.96 22.91
N ALA A 20 11.49 -6.65 22.84
CA ALA A 20 10.82 -5.74 21.92
C ALA A 20 11.56 -5.56 20.59
N ASP A 21 12.84 -5.96 20.50
CA ASP A 21 13.67 -5.79 19.30
C ASP A 21 13.20 -6.68 18.15
N TRP A 22 13.57 -6.34 16.91
CA TRP A 22 13.27 -7.14 15.72
C TRP A 22 14.56 -7.44 14.95
N PRO A 23 14.68 -8.61 14.28
CA PRO A 23 13.75 -9.74 14.32
C PRO A 23 13.74 -10.46 15.68
N ARG A 24 12.67 -11.19 15.96
CA ARG A 24 12.48 -11.93 17.23
C ARG A 24 12.56 -13.42 16.98
N THR A 25 13.23 -14.14 17.87
CA THR A 25 13.16 -15.61 17.92
C THR A 25 12.28 -16.03 19.09
N CYS A 26 11.26 -16.84 18.81
CA CYS A 26 10.39 -17.37 19.86
C CYS A 26 11.18 -18.30 20.79
N PRO A 27 11.19 -18.07 22.12
CA PRO A 27 11.95 -18.91 23.04
C PRO A 27 11.37 -20.33 23.20
N ALA A 28 10.10 -20.54 22.84
CA ALA A 28 9.41 -21.82 22.99
C ALA A 28 9.56 -22.74 21.77
N CYS A 29 9.35 -22.23 20.56
CA CYS A 29 9.36 -23.03 19.34
C CYS A 29 10.48 -22.67 18.35
N GLY A 30 11.31 -21.67 18.65
CA GLY A 30 12.44 -21.26 17.80
C GLY A 30 12.04 -20.50 16.52
N THR A 31 10.75 -20.27 16.26
CA THR A 31 10.31 -19.52 15.08
C THR A 31 10.84 -18.08 15.11
N VAL A 32 11.39 -17.62 13.98
CA VAL A 32 11.84 -16.24 13.78
C VAL A 32 10.72 -15.42 13.16
N THR A 33 10.41 -14.26 13.73
CA THR A 33 9.41 -13.31 13.24
C THR A 33 10.07 -11.98 12.92
N TYR A 34 9.70 -11.40 11.78
CA TYR A 34 10.18 -10.11 11.30
C TYR A 34 9.06 -9.08 11.36
N ARG A 35 9.43 -7.81 11.48
CA ARG A 35 8.53 -6.68 11.26
C ARG A 35 8.99 -5.93 10.02
N ASN A 36 8.41 -6.31 8.88
CA ASN A 36 8.70 -5.70 7.60
C ASN A 36 7.69 -4.57 7.31
N PRO A 37 8.06 -3.56 6.51
CA PRO A 37 7.09 -2.62 5.97
C PRO A 37 6.04 -3.34 5.14
N LEU A 38 4.79 -2.89 5.21
CA LEU A 38 3.75 -3.41 4.32
C LEU A 38 3.80 -2.70 2.97
N PRO A 39 3.81 -3.46 1.85
CA PRO A 39 3.83 -2.88 0.52
C PRO A 39 2.45 -2.32 0.14
N VAL A 40 2.43 -1.12 -0.43
CA VAL A 40 1.23 -0.41 -0.89
C VAL A 40 1.46 0.04 -2.32
N ALA A 41 0.54 -0.31 -3.21
CA ALA A 41 0.52 0.17 -4.59
C ALA A 41 -0.24 1.50 -4.67
N VAL A 42 0.29 2.48 -5.37
CA VAL A 42 -0.34 3.78 -5.60
C VAL A 42 -0.39 4.07 -7.09
N ALA A 43 -1.58 4.33 -7.64
CA ALA A 43 -1.78 4.62 -9.04
C ALA A 43 -1.58 6.11 -9.35
N LEU A 44 -0.70 6.40 -10.31
CA LEU A 44 -0.55 7.71 -10.93
C LEU A 44 -1.08 7.61 -12.37
N LEU A 45 -2.31 8.08 -12.59
CA LEU A 45 -2.93 8.12 -13.91
C LEU A 45 -3.08 9.57 -14.38
N PRO A 46 -2.21 10.05 -15.29
CA PRO A 46 -2.35 11.38 -15.87
C PRO A 46 -3.61 11.47 -16.73
N VAL A 47 -4.30 12.60 -16.62
CA VAL A 47 -5.46 12.95 -17.46
C VAL A 47 -5.19 14.26 -18.17
N GLU A 48 -5.48 14.33 -19.46
CA GLU A 48 -5.22 15.51 -20.28
C GLU A 48 -6.54 16.11 -20.80
N ASP A 49 -6.69 17.43 -20.67
CA ASP A 49 -7.75 18.23 -21.27
C ASP A 49 -7.19 19.53 -21.88
N ALA A 50 -8.06 20.40 -22.40
CA ALA A 50 -7.66 21.68 -22.99
C ALA A 50 -6.96 22.64 -22.00
N ARG A 51 -7.04 22.39 -20.69
CA ARG A 51 -6.40 23.18 -19.62
C ARG A 51 -5.04 22.61 -19.22
N GLY A 52 -4.69 21.39 -19.64
CA GLY A 52 -3.40 20.75 -19.41
C GLY A 52 -3.52 19.37 -18.79
N THR A 53 -2.48 18.96 -18.07
CA THR A 53 -2.38 17.63 -17.44
C THR A 53 -2.75 17.70 -15.96
N GLY A 54 -3.68 16.84 -15.55
CA GLY A 54 -4.01 16.54 -14.16
C GLY A 54 -3.73 15.08 -13.80
N LEU A 55 -4.13 14.67 -12.60
CA LEU A 55 -4.07 13.28 -12.14
C LEU A 55 -5.46 12.83 -11.68
N VAL A 56 -5.76 11.55 -11.89
CA VAL A 56 -6.92 10.91 -11.25
C VAL A 56 -6.72 10.90 -9.74
N VAL A 57 -7.75 11.31 -9.02
CA VAL A 57 -7.80 11.30 -7.56
C VAL A 57 -9.15 10.76 -7.09
N ILE A 58 -9.18 10.27 -5.85
CA ILE A 58 -10.38 9.80 -5.16
C ILE A 58 -10.67 10.68 -3.95
N THR A 59 -11.92 10.67 -3.52
CA THR A 59 -12.35 11.25 -2.24
C THR A 59 -12.41 10.15 -1.20
N ARG A 60 -11.64 10.29 -0.11
CA ARG A 60 -11.56 9.31 0.96
C ARG A 60 -12.92 9.14 1.66
N THR A 61 -13.41 7.92 1.75
CA THR A 61 -14.71 7.61 2.38
C THR A 61 -14.61 7.21 3.85
N ILE A 62 -13.39 6.96 4.35
CA ILE A 62 -13.09 6.49 5.71
C ILE A 62 -12.14 7.44 6.45
N GLU A 63 -12.22 7.43 7.78
CA GLU A 63 -11.24 8.11 8.64
C GLU A 63 -9.91 7.32 8.70
N PRO A 64 -8.77 7.99 8.91
CA PRO A 64 -8.61 9.45 9.03
C PRO A 64 -8.73 10.18 7.68
N ALA A 65 -9.11 11.47 7.73
CA ALA A 65 -9.21 12.38 6.59
C ALA A 65 -10.33 12.04 5.60
N ARG A 66 -11.48 11.61 6.12
CA ARG A 66 -12.69 11.44 5.32
C ARG A 66 -13.05 12.75 4.61
N GLY A 67 -13.41 12.67 3.34
CA GLY A 67 -13.68 13.83 2.48
C GLY A 67 -12.43 14.48 1.88
N GLY A 68 -11.24 14.07 2.29
CA GLY A 68 -9.98 14.50 1.69
C GLY A 68 -9.70 13.86 0.33
N VAL A 69 -8.82 14.48 -0.44
CA VAL A 69 -8.35 13.98 -1.73
C VAL A 69 -7.18 13.01 -1.52
N ALA A 70 -7.17 11.89 -2.24
CA ALA A 70 -6.07 10.94 -2.26
C ALA A 70 -5.83 10.39 -3.67
N LEU A 71 -4.64 9.84 -3.89
CA LEU A 71 -4.38 9.00 -5.05
C LEU A 71 -5.04 7.63 -4.84
N PRO A 72 -5.52 6.95 -5.90
CA PRO A 72 -6.01 5.60 -5.78
C PRO A 72 -4.89 4.65 -5.33
N GLY A 73 -5.18 3.71 -4.44
CA GLY A 73 -4.17 2.78 -3.98
C GLY A 73 -4.52 2.01 -2.70
N GLY A 74 -3.80 0.92 -2.49
CA GLY A 74 -4.03 -0.01 -1.39
C GLY A 74 -2.92 -1.05 -1.25
N PHE A 75 -3.12 -1.98 -0.32
CA PHE A 75 -2.10 -2.98 0.00
C PHE A 75 -1.90 -3.94 -1.17
N ILE A 76 -0.65 -4.38 -1.35
CA ILE A 76 -0.32 -5.43 -2.31
C ILE A 76 -0.58 -6.78 -1.63
N ASP A 77 -1.39 -7.62 -2.25
CA ASP A 77 -1.75 -8.93 -1.71
C ASP A 77 -0.59 -9.92 -1.76
N PHE A 78 -0.63 -10.95 -0.90
CA PHE A 78 0.40 -11.98 -0.89
C PHE A 78 0.46 -12.73 -2.24
N GLY A 79 1.63 -12.66 -2.89
CA GLY A 79 1.85 -13.27 -4.21
C GLY A 79 1.39 -12.42 -5.38
N GLU A 80 0.86 -11.21 -5.15
CA GLU A 80 0.44 -10.28 -6.19
C GLU A 80 1.64 -9.49 -6.75
N ASP A 81 1.72 -9.35 -8.08
CA ASP A 81 2.68 -8.42 -8.69
C ASP A 81 2.22 -6.97 -8.45
N TRP A 82 3.15 -6.10 -8.07
CA TRP A 82 2.83 -4.73 -7.69
C TRP A 82 2.12 -3.93 -8.79
N ARG A 83 2.35 -4.22 -10.08
CA ARG A 83 1.63 -3.57 -11.19
C ARG A 83 0.18 -4.03 -11.28
N THR A 84 -0.05 -5.30 -10.96
CA THR A 84 -1.41 -5.86 -10.86
C THR A 84 -2.19 -5.19 -9.75
N ALA A 85 -1.54 -4.97 -8.59
CA ALA A 85 -2.14 -4.23 -7.48
C ALA A 85 -2.48 -2.79 -7.88
N VAL A 86 -1.59 -2.07 -8.59
CA VAL A 86 -1.85 -0.70 -9.08
C VAL A 86 -3.14 -0.64 -9.91
N VAL A 87 -3.31 -1.54 -10.89
CA VAL A 87 -4.50 -1.51 -11.75
C VAL A 87 -5.75 -2.06 -11.05
N ARG A 88 -5.60 -3.00 -10.09
CA ARG A 88 -6.70 -3.49 -9.26
C ARG A 88 -7.28 -2.38 -8.40
N GLU A 89 -6.43 -1.68 -7.65
CA GLU A 89 -6.85 -0.58 -6.77
C GLU A 89 -7.45 0.58 -7.56
N LEU A 90 -6.83 0.95 -8.69
CA LEU A 90 -7.40 1.94 -9.60
C LEU A 90 -8.82 1.55 -10.05
N ARG A 91 -9.04 0.29 -10.47
CA ARG A 91 -10.36 -0.20 -10.90
C ARG A 91 -11.36 -0.20 -9.75
N GLU A 92 -10.97 -0.69 -8.57
CA GLU A 92 -11.88 -0.83 -7.42
C GLU A 92 -12.38 0.52 -6.92
N GLU A 93 -11.52 1.54 -6.91
CA GLU A 93 -11.88 2.85 -6.36
C GLU A 93 -12.45 3.84 -7.40
N THR A 94 -12.16 3.64 -8.69
CA THR A 94 -12.55 4.60 -9.74
C THR A 94 -13.35 3.99 -10.90
N GLY A 95 -13.38 2.66 -11.03
CA GLY A 95 -13.95 1.96 -12.18
C GLY A 95 -13.08 2.02 -13.45
N ILE A 96 -11.90 2.65 -13.40
CA ILE A 96 -11.00 2.76 -14.54
C ILE A 96 -10.20 1.47 -14.73
N GLU A 97 -10.31 0.88 -15.91
CA GLU A 97 -9.49 -0.27 -16.31
C GLU A 97 -8.21 0.17 -17.02
N ALA A 98 -7.12 -0.58 -16.77
CA ALA A 98 -5.85 -0.45 -17.46
C ALA A 98 -5.08 -1.78 -17.44
N PRO A 99 -4.25 -2.08 -18.46
CA PRO A 99 -3.36 -3.23 -18.44
C PRO A 99 -2.22 -3.04 -17.43
N ALA A 100 -1.94 -4.04 -16.60
CA ALA A 100 -0.80 -4.00 -15.67
C ALA A 100 0.55 -3.85 -16.40
N ALA A 101 0.65 -4.31 -17.65
CA ALA A 101 1.84 -4.19 -18.49
C ALA A 101 2.20 -2.72 -18.83
N ASP A 102 1.22 -1.81 -18.76
CA ASP A 102 1.43 -0.39 -19.06
C ASP A 102 1.96 0.39 -17.84
N VAL A 103 1.96 -0.24 -16.65
CA VAL A 103 2.43 0.38 -15.42
C VAL A 103 3.96 0.38 -15.37
N THR A 104 4.54 1.58 -15.28
CA THR A 104 5.97 1.78 -15.03
C THR A 104 6.20 2.30 -13.61
N LEU A 105 7.37 2.02 -13.03
CA LEU A 105 7.69 2.51 -11.69
C LEU A 105 8.04 4.00 -11.79
N ALA A 106 7.28 4.85 -11.10
CA ALA A 106 7.61 6.26 -10.96
C ALA A 106 8.56 6.49 -9.79
N ASP A 107 8.23 5.93 -8.63
CA ASP A 107 9.02 6.10 -7.40
C ASP A 107 8.71 5.01 -6.37
N ALA A 108 9.58 4.87 -5.37
CA ALA A 108 9.40 4.02 -4.21
C ALA A 108 9.76 4.77 -2.92
N LEU A 109 8.78 5.00 -2.04
CA LEU A 109 8.96 5.82 -0.84
C LEU A 109 8.60 5.05 0.44
N SER A 110 9.31 5.34 1.52
CA SER A 110 8.96 4.85 2.85
C SER A 110 8.04 5.84 3.55
N SER A 111 6.90 5.34 4.05
CA SER A 111 5.99 6.11 4.90
C SER A 111 6.42 6.00 6.36
N PRO A 112 6.31 7.09 7.16
CA PRO A 112 6.51 7.04 8.61
C PRO A 112 5.58 6.04 9.33
N ALA A 113 4.47 5.65 8.69
CA ALA A 113 3.55 4.63 9.20
C ALA A 113 4.06 3.18 9.03
N GLY A 114 5.25 2.98 8.46
CA GLY A 114 5.82 1.64 8.24
C GLY A 114 5.33 0.97 6.96
N HIS A 115 5.05 1.74 5.91
CA HIS A 115 4.68 1.22 4.59
C HIS A 115 5.78 1.49 3.56
N LEU A 116 5.93 0.58 2.61
CA LEU A 116 6.69 0.79 1.38
C LEU A 116 5.67 1.14 0.27
N LEU A 117 5.67 2.39 -0.16
CA LEU A 117 4.79 2.89 -1.21
C LEU A 117 5.46 2.70 -2.56
N LEU A 118 4.82 1.99 -3.48
CA LEU A 118 5.23 1.84 -4.87
C LEU A 118 4.30 2.66 -5.76
N PHE A 119 4.82 3.70 -6.39
CA PHE A 119 4.05 4.57 -7.27
C PHE A 119 4.13 4.06 -8.70
N GLY A 120 3.02 3.54 -9.22
CA GLY A 120 2.89 3.08 -10.60
C GLY A 120 2.35 4.19 -11.51
N LEU A 121 3.12 4.58 -12.51
CA LEU A 121 2.71 5.52 -13.55
C LEU A 121 2.08 4.78 -14.72
N LEU A 122 0.86 5.19 -15.06
CA LEU A 122 0.14 4.75 -16.25
C LEU A 122 0.29 5.76 -17.39
N PRO A 123 0.10 5.33 -18.65
CA PRO A 123 0.04 6.25 -19.79
C PRO A 123 -1.05 7.30 -19.60
N PRO A 124 -0.84 8.55 -20.06
CA PRO A 124 -1.86 9.59 -20.04
C PRO A 124 -3.11 9.17 -20.82
N ARG A 125 -4.27 9.64 -20.37
CA ARG A 125 -5.55 9.45 -21.06
C ARG A 125 -6.33 10.76 -21.18
N PRO A 126 -7.28 10.89 -22.13
CA PRO A 126 -8.18 12.03 -22.17
C PRO A 126 -9.05 12.11 -20.91
N ALA A 127 -9.29 13.32 -20.41
CA ALA A 127 -10.28 13.55 -19.36
C ALA A 127 -11.70 13.19 -19.87
N PRO A 128 -12.61 12.73 -18.98
CA PRO A 128 -14.01 12.55 -19.34
C PRO A 128 -14.61 13.89 -19.82
N THR A 129 -15.46 13.83 -20.84
CA THR A 129 -16.17 14.99 -21.39
C THR A 129 -17.31 15.41 -20.48
#